data_AF-A0A536WCA5-F1
#
_entry.id   AF-A0A536WCA5-F1
#
_cell.length_a   1.000
_cell.length_b   1.000
_cell.length_c   1.000
_cell.angle_alpha   90.00
_cell.angle_beta   90.00
_cell.angle_gamma   90.00
#
_symmetry.space_group_name_H-M   'P 1'
#
loop_
_entity.id
_entity.type
_entity.pdbx_description
1 polymer ?
#
loop_
_entity_poly.entity_id
_entity_poly.type
_entity_poly.pdbx_seq_one_letter_code
_entity_poly.pdbx_strand_id
1 'polypeptide(L)'
;MTDLSAAVHQEDRRAAREGCVCYLDRLPLTVDERREVQQRIAAAPDTVAADAHETFAALHGFLAGPAVHPGDPARGSIGRRLELAAGQAAPLVHDAQGRVRLLTVPPLARTSMVPPPWSRAFGRFIGRRGNPPREKADAARPTGADDATSPDPLGHWHAAGNFRRVVLLGLIVAQTYVATNFMIAVLPYHGRQPLEIAMLALFAVLFGWISAGFWTAIAGFVLQLLGGDRYAISRTTSAAAPIDASARTAVVMPIRNEDVARVFAGLRAIYESVARAQGLAYFDFFVLSDTSDPNTRVAEIDAWHALCRAVDGFGHVFYRWRQHRIKRKSGNIADFCRRWGRNYRYMVVMDADSVMSGECLMQLLRLMEANPGAGIIQTAPRAMGRETMYARMQQFATRVYGPLFTAGLHFW
;
A
#
# COMPACT_ATOMS: atom_id res chain seq x y z
N MET A 1 -43.74 -3.12 -46.86
CA MET A 1 -42.65 -2.35 -46.20
C MET A 1 -43.08 -1.79 -44.84
N THR A 2 -44.36 -1.58 -44.58
CA THR A 2 -44.93 -1.08 -43.31
C THR A 2 -44.97 -2.12 -42.18
N ASP A 3 -45.27 -3.40 -42.47
CA ASP A 3 -45.36 -4.45 -41.44
C ASP A 3 -44.02 -4.85 -40.81
N LEU A 4 -42.92 -4.82 -41.58
CA LEU A 4 -41.58 -5.12 -41.03
C LEU A 4 -41.14 -4.07 -40.01
N SER A 5 -41.50 -2.79 -40.20
CA SER A 5 -41.14 -1.71 -39.29
C SER A 5 -41.83 -1.84 -37.93
N ALA A 6 -43.11 -2.21 -37.93
CA ALA A 6 -43.89 -2.40 -36.71
C ALA A 6 -43.40 -3.58 -35.86
N ALA A 7 -43.04 -4.70 -36.51
CA ALA A 7 -42.51 -5.89 -35.84
C ALA A 7 -41.16 -5.62 -35.18
N VAL A 8 -40.23 -4.94 -35.88
CA VAL A 8 -38.92 -4.56 -35.33
C VAL A 8 -39.07 -3.64 -34.12
N HIS A 9 -39.94 -2.62 -34.21
CA HIS A 9 -40.21 -1.73 -33.06
C HIS A 9 -40.84 -2.46 -31.87
N GLN A 10 -41.53 -3.57 -32.09
CA GLN A 10 -42.12 -4.38 -31.03
C GLN A 10 -41.09 -5.31 -30.38
N GLU A 11 -40.14 -5.82 -31.14
CA GLU A 11 -39.02 -6.63 -30.66
C GLU A 11 -38.03 -5.79 -29.84
N ASP A 12 -37.65 -4.60 -30.32
CA ASP A 12 -36.79 -3.64 -29.59
C ASP A 12 -37.42 -3.21 -28.26
N ARG A 13 -38.73 -2.96 -28.27
CA ARG A 13 -39.54 -2.67 -27.07
C ARG A 13 -39.44 -3.77 -26.03
N ARG A 14 -39.54 -5.02 -26.47
CA ARG A 14 -39.47 -6.19 -25.59
C ARG A 14 -38.07 -6.33 -24.99
N ALA A 15 -37.03 -6.18 -25.82
CA ALA A 15 -35.64 -6.24 -25.38
C ALA A 15 -35.31 -5.13 -24.35
N ALA A 16 -35.78 -3.90 -24.56
CA ALA A 16 -35.59 -2.80 -23.62
C ALA A 16 -36.23 -3.08 -22.24
N ARG A 17 -37.46 -3.63 -22.23
CA ARG A 17 -38.16 -4.02 -21.01
C ARG A 17 -37.48 -5.18 -20.29
N GLU A 18 -37.06 -6.21 -21.04
CA GLU A 18 -36.28 -7.33 -20.49
C GLU A 18 -34.95 -6.83 -19.88
N GLY A 19 -34.29 -5.87 -20.52
CA GLY A 19 -33.11 -5.18 -19.99
C GLY A 19 -33.37 -4.46 -18.65
N CYS A 20 -34.50 -3.77 -18.52
CA CYS A 20 -34.91 -3.13 -17.26
C CYS A 20 -35.18 -4.14 -16.15
N VAL A 21 -35.80 -5.28 -16.47
CA VAL A 21 -36.02 -6.37 -15.51
C VAL A 21 -34.68 -6.94 -15.04
N CYS A 22 -33.79 -7.29 -15.97
CA CYS A 22 -32.44 -7.76 -15.65
C CYS A 22 -31.67 -6.75 -14.79
N TYR A 23 -31.84 -5.45 -15.04
CA TYR A 23 -31.23 -4.40 -14.23
C TYR A 23 -31.81 -4.34 -12.81
N LEU A 24 -33.13 -4.40 -12.67
CA LEU A 24 -33.82 -4.39 -11.37
C LEU A 24 -33.48 -5.62 -10.53
N ASP A 25 -33.28 -6.79 -11.15
CA ASP A 25 -32.89 -8.02 -10.46
C ASP A 25 -31.48 -7.94 -9.85
N ARG A 26 -30.63 -7.02 -10.33
CA ARG A 26 -29.30 -6.76 -9.74
C ARG A 26 -29.34 -5.75 -8.60
N LEU A 27 -30.46 -5.06 -8.38
CA LEU A 27 -30.61 -4.13 -7.26
C LEU A 27 -31.20 -4.86 -6.03
N PRO A 28 -30.74 -4.55 -4.82
CA PRO A 28 -31.27 -5.12 -3.58
C PRO A 28 -32.59 -4.44 -3.18
N LEU A 29 -33.59 -4.50 -4.07
CA LEU A 29 -34.95 -4.01 -3.86
C LEU A 29 -35.81 -5.08 -3.17
N THR A 30 -36.77 -4.63 -2.37
CA THR A 30 -37.83 -5.53 -1.88
C THR A 30 -38.72 -6.02 -3.03
N VAL A 31 -39.44 -7.12 -2.82
CA VAL A 31 -40.34 -7.70 -3.84
C VAL A 31 -41.42 -6.70 -4.26
N ASP A 32 -41.93 -5.93 -3.31
CA ASP A 32 -43.01 -4.96 -3.57
C ASP A 32 -42.49 -3.73 -4.34
N GLU A 33 -41.35 -3.16 -3.92
CA GLU A 33 -40.73 -2.04 -4.67
C GLU A 33 -40.38 -2.46 -6.10
N ARG A 34 -39.87 -3.67 -6.29
CA ARG A 34 -39.56 -4.20 -7.63
C ARG A 34 -40.81 -4.29 -8.48
N ARG A 35 -41.89 -4.85 -7.94
CA ARG A 35 -43.19 -4.96 -8.65
C ARG A 35 -43.74 -3.60 -8.99
N GLU A 36 -43.65 -2.63 -8.08
CA GLU A 36 -44.12 -1.27 -8.30
C GLU A 36 -43.36 -0.59 -9.46
N VAL A 37 -42.04 -0.67 -9.47
CA VAL A 37 -41.23 -0.09 -10.55
C VAL A 37 -41.50 -0.80 -11.88
N GLN A 38 -41.64 -2.12 -11.89
CA GLN A 38 -42.00 -2.89 -13.10
C GLN A 38 -43.38 -2.50 -13.64
N GLN A 39 -44.38 -2.33 -12.78
CA GLN A 39 -45.73 -1.89 -13.16
C GLN A 39 -45.72 -0.49 -13.75
N ARG A 40 -44.96 0.44 -13.15
CA ARG A 40 -44.82 1.82 -13.65
C ARG A 40 -44.12 1.88 -15.01
N ILE A 41 -43.13 1.02 -15.26
CA ILE A 41 -42.47 0.89 -16.57
C ILE A 41 -43.43 0.29 -17.60
N ALA A 42 -44.22 -0.72 -17.21
CA ALA A 42 -45.22 -1.32 -18.09
C ALA A 42 -46.34 -0.33 -18.47
N ALA A 43 -46.68 0.59 -17.58
CA ALA A 43 -47.70 1.63 -17.77
C ALA A 43 -47.18 2.92 -18.45
N ALA A 44 -45.88 3.01 -18.78
CA ALA A 44 -45.31 4.18 -19.44
C ALA A 44 -45.87 4.33 -20.88
N PRO A 45 -46.09 5.57 -21.38
CA PRO A 45 -46.68 5.82 -22.69
C PRO A 45 -45.90 5.15 -23.83
N ASP A 46 -46.59 4.67 -24.86
CA ASP A 46 -45.98 3.94 -26.00
C ASP A 46 -44.90 4.74 -26.74
N THR A 47 -44.92 6.08 -26.65
CA THR A 47 -43.89 6.96 -27.21
C THR A 47 -42.54 6.84 -26.50
N VAL A 48 -42.54 6.51 -25.20
CA VAL A 48 -41.34 6.35 -24.34
C VAL A 48 -40.75 4.94 -24.43
N ALA A 49 -41.57 3.97 -24.85
CA ALA A 49 -41.19 2.56 -24.93
C ALA A 49 -40.43 2.22 -26.21
N ALA A 50 -40.49 3.06 -27.25
CA ALA A 50 -39.89 2.77 -28.56
C ALA A 50 -38.35 2.79 -28.55
N ASP A 51 -37.74 3.52 -27.61
CA ASP A 51 -36.29 3.63 -27.46
C ASP A 51 -35.84 3.04 -26.10
N ALA A 52 -34.81 2.20 -26.13
CA ALA A 52 -34.18 1.64 -24.94
C ALA A 52 -33.64 2.76 -24.02
N HIS A 53 -33.16 3.86 -24.60
CA HIS A 53 -32.67 5.00 -23.83
C HIS A 53 -33.77 5.63 -22.97
N GLU A 54 -34.93 5.90 -23.57
CA GLU A 54 -36.07 6.51 -22.89
C GLU A 54 -36.69 5.57 -21.84
N THR A 55 -36.72 4.27 -22.12
CA THR A 55 -37.17 3.25 -21.15
C THR A 55 -36.27 3.22 -19.91
N PHE A 56 -34.94 3.23 -20.08
CA PHE A 56 -33.99 3.32 -18.97
C PHE A 56 -34.05 4.67 -18.26
N ALA A 57 -34.28 5.77 -18.98
CA ALA A 57 -34.47 7.09 -18.41
C ALA A 57 -35.70 7.13 -17.48
N ALA A 58 -36.83 6.53 -17.89
CA ALA A 58 -38.03 6.39 -17.08
C ALA A 58 -37.78 5.54 -15.82
N LEU A 59 -37.15 4.37 -15.96
CA LEU A 59 -36.71 3.52 -14.85
C LEU A 59 -35.90 4.32 -13.82
N HIS A 60 -34.90 5.08 -14.28
CA HIS A 60 -34.07 5.88 -13.39
C HIS A 60 -34.83 7.07 -12.78
N GLY A 61 -35.77 7.68 -13.50
CA GLY A 61 -36.69 8.67 -12.95
C GLY A 61 -37.51 8.11 -11.80
N PHE A 62 -38.03 6.88 -11.93
CA PHE A 62 -38.76 6.22 -10.84
C PHE A 62 -37.88 5.90 -9.64
N LEU A 63 -36.66 5.43 -9.85
CA LEU A 63 -35.70 5.18 -8.78
C LEU A 63 -35.27 6.47 -8.05
N ALA A 64 -35.19 7.59 -8.75
CA ALA A 64 -34.77 8.88 -8.19
C ALA A 64 -35.84 9.56 -7.31
N GLY A 65 -37.13 9.24 -7.50
CA GLY A 65 -38.22 9.92 -6.81
C GLY A 65 -38.45 11.36 -7.32
N PRO A 66 -39.08 12.26 -6.54
CA PRO A 66 -39.47 13.61 -7.01
C PRO A 66 -38.30 14.60 -7.17
N ALA A 67 -37.07 14.26 -6.74
CA ALA A 67 -35.91 15.15 -6.73
C ALA A 67 -35.03 15.01 -8.00
N VAL A 68 -35.62 15.17 -9.19
CA VAL A 68 -34.94 14.87 -10.46
C VAL A 68 -34.44 16.12 -11.16
N HIS A 69 -33.17 16.11 -11.58
CA HIS A 69 -32.66 16.99 -12.64
C HIS A 69 -33.17 16.45 -14.00
N PRO A 70 -33.97 17.22 -14.77
CA PRO A 70 -34.61 16.73 -15.99
C PRO A 70 -33.64 16.24 -17.09
N GLY A 71 -32.38 16.68 -17.05
CA GLY A 71 -31.39 16.39 -18.08
C GLY A 71 -30.57 15.10 -17.91
N ASP A 72 -30.64 14.42 -16.75
CA ASP A 72 -29.90 13.16 -16.52
C ASP A 72 -30.58 12.29 -15.43
N PRO A 73 -31.61 11.50 -15.78
CA PRO A 73 -32.32 10.63 -14.84
C PRO A 73 -31.42 9.57 -14.21
N ALA A 74 -30.47 9.01 -14.98
CA ALA A 74 -29.54 8.00 -14.49
C ALA A 74 -28.69 8.55 -13.33
N ARG A 75 -28.24 9.80 -13.43
CA ARG A 75 -27.57 10.51 -12.35
C ARG A 75 -28.48 10.81 -11.17
N GLY A 76 -29.73 11.20 -11.41
CA GLY A 76 -30.71 11.43 -10.35
C GLY A 76 -30.92 10.21 -9.44
N SER A 77 -30.90 9.02 -10.03
CA SER A 77 -31.06 7.76 -9.28
C SER A 77 -29.83 7.29 -8.49
N ILE A 78 -28.69 7.98 -8.57
CA ILE A 78 -27.44 7.54 -7.90
C ILE A 78 -27.62 7.47 -6.39
N GLY A 79 -28.25 8.47 -5.77
CA GLY A 79 -28.46 8.49 -4.32
C GLY A 79 -29.22 7.25 -3.84
N ARG A 80 -30.40 6.99 -4.43
CA ARG A 80 -31.21 5.81 -4.12
C ARG A 80 -30.46 4.50 -4.36
N ARG A 81 -29.73 4.38 -5.47
CA ARG A 81 -28.96 3.15 -5.77
C ARG A 81 -27.83 2.93 -4.77
N LEU A 82 -27.18 3.99 -4.29
CA LEU A 82 -26.16 3.90 -3.26
C LEU A 82 -26.76 3.52 -1.90
N GLU A 83 -27.91 4.08 -1.53
CA GLU A 83 -28.63 3.68 -0.30
C GLU A 83 -29.01 2.20 -0.33
N LEU A 84 -29.55 1.73 -1.46
CA LEU A 84 -29.90 0.32 -1.66
C LEU A 84 -28.67 -0.58 -1.57
N ALA A 85 -27.58 -0.22 -2.25
CA ALA A 85 -26.36 -1.01 -2.27
C ALA A 85 -25.68 -1.05 -0.89
N ALA A 86 -25.52 0.12 -0.26
CA ALA A 86 -24.65 0.30 0.89
C ALA A 86 -25.34 0.15 2.25
N GLY A 87 -26.67 0.21 2.27
CA GLY A 87 -27.46 0.16 3.49
C GLY A 87 -27.37 1.45 4.31
N GLN A 88 -28.10 1.50 5.43
CA GLN A 88 -28.22 2.72 6.26
C GLN A 88 -26.91 3.16 6.93
N ALA A 89 -25.96 2.26 7.13
CA ALA A 89 -24.68 2.54 7.80
C ALA A 89 -23.65 3.23 6.89
N ALA A 90 -23.91 3.30 5.58
CA ALA A 90 -22.95 3.82 4.63
C ALA A 90 -22.88 5.37 4.64
N PRO A 91 -21.67 5.96 4.74
CA PRO A 91 -21.52 7.40 4.78
C PRO A 91 -21.73 8.01 3.39
N LEU A 92 -22.98 8.42 3.12
CA LEU A 92 -23.32 9.20 1.93
C LEU A 92 -23.06 10.68 2.18
N VAL A 93 -22.33 11.31 1.26
CA VAL A 93 -21.97 12.72 1.31
C VAL A 93 -22.25 13.38 -0.02
N HIS A 94 -22.46 14.70 0.00
CA HIS A 94 -22.52 15.49 -1.22
C HIS A 94 -21.11 15.97 -1.59
N ASP A 95 -20.77 15.90 -2.88
CA ASP A 95 -19.56 16.52 -3.38
C ASP A 95 -19.72 18.03 -3.63
N ALA A 96 -18.67 18.68 -4.13
CA ALA A 96 -18.68 20.12 -4.40
C ALA A 96 -19.72 20.55 -5.45
N GLN A 97 -20.26 19.61 -6.24
CA GLN A 97 -21.32 19.83 -7.22
C GLN A 97 -22.69 19.38 -6.70
N GLY A 98 -22.81 19.10 -5.39
CA GLY A 98 -24.05 18.63 -4.77
C GLY A 98 -24.42 17.19 -5.08
N ARG A 99 -23.53 16.40 -5.72
CA ARG A 99 -23.82 15.00 -6.08
C ARG A 99 -23.67 14.10 -4.87
N VAL A 100 -24.66 13.22 -4.65
CA VAL A 100 -24.56 12.14 -3.66
C VAL A 100 -23.49 11.16 -4.09
N ARG A 101 -22.57 10.85 -3.17
CA ARG A 101 -21.54 9.83 -3.35
C ARG A 101 -21.25 9.12 -2.03
N LEU A 102 -20.72 7.92 -2.13
CA LEU A 102 -20.17 7.21 -0.99
C LEU A 102 -18.81 7.80 -0.59
N LEU A 103 -18.56 7.96 0.71
CA LEU A 103 -17.29 8.44 1.22
C LEU A 103 -16.22 7.33 1.14
N THR A 104 -15.55 7.23 -0.01
CA THR A 104 -14.49 6.22 -0.23
C THR A 104 -13.11 6.66 0.28
N VAL A 105 -12.93 7.94 0.60
CA VAL A 105 -11.67 8.55 1.06
C VAL A 105 -11.98 9.60 2.13
N PRO A 106 -11.07 9.85 3.09
CA PRO A 106 -11.26 10.87 4.09
C PRO A 106 -11.13 12.28 3.48
N PRO A 107 -11.57 13.33 4.21
CA PRO A 107 -11.38 14.72 3.80
C PRO A 107 -9.92 15.03 3.46
N LEU A 108 -9.72 15.87 2.44
CA LEU A 108 -8.39 16.25 1.99
C LEU A 108 -7.68 17.11 3.04
N ALA A 109 -6.47 16.71 3.41
CA ALA A 109 -5.57 17.45 4.30
C ALA A 109 -4.21 17.63 3.58
N ARG A 110 -4.20 18.54 2.60
CA ARG A 110 -3.06 18.68 1.70
C ARG A 110 -1.81 19.21 2.40
N THR A 111 -0.66 18.62 2.08
CA THR A 111 0.63 19.05 2.61
C THR A 111 1.67 19.15 1.51
N SER A 112 2.53 20.17 1.63
CA SER A 112 3.68 20.33 0.75
C SER A 112 4.70 19.22 1.03
N MET A 113 5.14 18.55 -0.03
CA MET A 113 6.28 17.60 0.02
C MET A 113 7.54 18.20 -0.61
N VAL A 114 7.66 19.53 -0.61
CA VAL A 114 8.90 20.17 -1.02
C VAL A 114 9.93 19.86 0.08
N PRO A 115 11.03 19.15 -0.24
CA PRO A 115 12.03 18.86 0.77
C PRO A 115 12.60 20.20 1.27
N PRO A 116 12.80 20.36 2.59
CA PRO A 116 13.52 21.51 3.09
C PRO A 116 14.90 21.53 2.41
N PRO A 117 15.44 22.72 2.07
CA PRO A 117 16.77 22.79 1.49
C PRO A 117 17.73 22.08 2.45
N TRP A 118 18.51 21.11 1.92
CA TRP A 118 19.52 20.46 2.73
C TRP A 118 20.35 21.53 3.43
N SER A 119 20.43 21.46 4.76
CA SER A 119 21.32 22.35 5.49
C SER A 119 22.71 22.19 4.87
N ARG A 120 23.35 23.32 4.54
CA ARG A 120 24.66 23.35 3.87
C ARG A 120 25.79 22.84 4.78
N ALA A 121 25.54 21.88 5.65
CA ALA A 121 26.56 21.18 6.44
C ALA A 121 27.61 20.53 5.52
N PHE A 122 27.21 20.06 4.34
CA PHE A 122 28.14 19.58 3.31
C PHE A 122 29.07 20.68 2.76
N GLY A 123 28.64 21.94 2.81
CA GLY A 123 29.45 23.11 2.44
C GLY A 123 30.52 23.50 3.46
N ARG A 124 30.51 22.93 4.68
CA ARG A 124 31.61 23.10 5.64
C ARG A 124 32.85 22.26 5.29
N PHE A 125 32.69 21.18 4.53
CA PHE A 125 33.81 20.33 4.10
C PHE A 125 34.61 20.93 2.93
N ILE A 126 34.02 21.83 2.15
CA ILE A 126 34.71 22.52 1.06
C ILE A 126 34.82 23.99 1.48
N GLY A 127 36.01 24.38 1.96
CA GLY A 127 36.31 25.68 2.56
C GLY A 127 35.97 26.89 1.71
N ARG A 128 34.69 27.31 1.72
CA ARG A 128 34.27 28.63 1.25
C ARG A 128 34.11 29.57 2.43
N ARG A 129 35.20 30.27 2.76
CA ARG A 129 35.20 31.56 3.50
C ARG A 129 34.48 32.59 2.63
N GLY A 130 33.17 32.69 2.75
CA GLY A 130 32.39 33.77 2.16
C GLY A 130 31.18 34.02 3.04
N ASN A 131 31.13 35.20 3.67
CA ASN A 131 29.98 35.64 4.46
C ASN A 131 28.71 35.56 3.57
N PRO A 132 27.65 34.87 4.00
CA PRO A 132 26.45 34.77 3.19
C PRO A 132 25.68 36.11 3.20
N PRO A 133 24.97 36.46 2.12
CA PRO A 133 24.01 37.56 2.12
C PRO A 133 22.88 37.24 3.10
N ARG A 134 22.49 38.23 3.92
CA ARG A 134 21.29 38.20 4.75
C ARG A 134 20.05 38.26 3.85
N GLU A 135 19.66 37.13 3.28
CA GLU A 135 18.30 36.97 2.75
C GLU A 135 17.40 36.39 3.84
N LYS A 136 16.25 37.04 4.02
CA LYS A 136 15.26 36.82 5.07
C LYS A 136 14.90 35.33 5.20
N ALA A 137 15.50 34.69 6.22
CA ALA A 137 15.06 33.41 6.73
C ALA A 137 13.80 33.59 7.60
N ASP A 138 12.72 34.11 6.99
CA ASP A 138 11.39 34.21 7.60
C ASP A 138 10.48 33.06 7.12
N ALA A 139 11.05 32.03 6.49
CA ALA A 139 10.37 30.75 6.35
C ALA A 139 10.44 30.01 7.69
N ALA A 140 9.44 30.27 8.54
CA ALA A 140 9.06 29.55 9.74
C ALA A 140 9.97 28.35 10.08
N ARG A 141 10.96 28.57 10.96
CA ARG A 141 11.50 27.46 11.77
C ARG A 141 10.32 26.92 12.59
N PRO A 142 9.92 25.65 12.45
CA PRO A 142 9.03 25.04 13.41
C PRO A 142 9.80 25.00 14.73
N THR A 143 9.42 25.89 15.64
CA THR A 143 9.99 25.95 16.98
C THR A 143 9.24 24.94 17.84
N GLY A 144 9.96 23.98 18.44
CA GLY A 144 9.52 23.30 19.67
C GLY A 144 9.19 21.81 19.61
N ALA A 145 8.97 21.19 18.44
CA ALA A 145 8.60 19.75 18.36
C ALA A 145 9.53 18.90 17.45
N ASP A 146 10.22 19.53 16.49
CA ASP A 146 11.02 18.81 15.48
C ASP A 146 12.38 18.31 16.01
N ASP A 147 12.85 18.82 17.15
CA ASP A 147 14.11 18.38 17.76
C ASP A 147 14.02 16.96 18.35
N ALA A 148 12.83 16.54 18.81
CA ALA A 148 12.59 15.19 19.33
C ALA A 148 12.45 14.13 18.22
N THR A 149 12.17 14.56 16.99
CA THR A 149 11.91 13.69 15.82
C THR A 149 13.07 13.70 14.81
N SER A 150 14.07 14.55 15.05
CA SER A 150 15.29 14.58 14.25
C SER A 150 16.15 13.34 14.51
N PRO A 151 16.76 12.72 13.49
CA PRO A 151 17.65 11.58 13.68
C PRO A 151 18.73 11.93 14.70
N ASP A 152 18.88 11.13 15.75
CA ASP A 152 19.82 11.36 16.86
C ASP A 152 21.20 11.81 16.34
N PRO A 153 21.55 13.10 16.51
CA PRO A 153 22.81 13.64 15.99
C PRO A 153 24.02 13.21 16.84
N LEU A 154 23.82 12.61 18.02
CA LEU A 154 24.88 12.26 18.97
C LEU A 154 25.39 10.81 18.80
N GLY A 155 24.68 9.97 18.05
CA GLY A 155 25.26 8.89 17.24
C GLY A 155 26.10 7.82 17.96
N HIS A 156 25.78 7.46 19.21
CA HIS A 156 26.53 6.43 19.97
C HIS A 156 26.61 5.07 19.24
N TRP A 157 25.64 4.79 18.36
CA TRP A 157 25.61 3.58 17.53
C TRP A 157 26.48 3.67 16.27
N HIS A 158 26.80 4.87 15.77
CA HIS A 158 27.58 5.05 14.53
C HIS A 158 29.00 4.49 14.66
N ALA A 159 29.65 4.74 15.81
CA ALA A 159 31.00 4.24 16.06
C ALA A 159 31.02 2.70 16.09
N ALA A 160 30.03 2.09 16.77
CA ALA A 160 29.87 0.65 16.83
C ALA A 160 29.57 0.07 15.43
N GLY A 161 28.65 0.67 14.67
CA GLY A 161 28.33 0.24 13.30
C GLY A 161 29.51 0.35 12.34
N ASN A 162 30.24 1.47 12.35
CA ASN A 162 31.43 1.64 11.53
C ASN A 162 32.52 0.63 11.88
N PHE A 163 32.76 0.39 13.18
CA PHE A 163 33.70 -0.63 13.61
C PHE A 163 33.31 -2.02 13.10
N ARG A 164 32.04 -2.41 13.27
CA ARG A 164 31.53 -3.71 12.78
C ARG A 164 31.69 -3.86 11.26
N ARG A 165 31.43 -2.81 10.48
CA ARG A 165 31.63 -2.82 9.01
C ARG A 165 33.08 -2.93 8.60
N VAL A 166 33.99 -2.26 9.31
CA VAL A 166 35.45 -2.39 9.07
C VAL A 166 35.91 -3.81 9.40
N VAL A 167 35.43 -4.41 10.49
CA VAL A 167 35.70 -5.81 10.82
C VAL A 167 35.20 -6.74 9.72
N LEU A 168 33.94 -6.57 9.25
CA LEU A 168 33.40 -7.35 8.13
C LEU A 168 34.27 -7.21 6.87
N LEU A 169 34.62 -5.98 6.49
CA LEU A 169 35.44 -5.72 5.31
C LEU A 169 36.81 -6.37 5.44
N GLY A 170 37.45 -6.26 6.61
CA GLY A 170 38.73 -6.91 6.90
C GLY A 170 38.65 -8.42 6.78
N LEU A 171 37.59 -9.05 7.31
CA LEU A 171 37.36 -10.49 7.22
C LEU A 171 37.13 -10.96 5.77
N ILE A 172 36.36 -10.20 4.98
CA ILE A 172 36.13 -10.50 3.56
C ILE A 172 37.44 -10.42 2.78
N VAL A 173 38.20 -9.34 2.95
CA VAL A 173 39.47 -9.13 2.23
C VAL A 173 40.49 -10.20 2.63
N ALA A 174 40.63 -10.49 3.93
CA ALA A 174 41.56 -11.50 4.42
C ALA A 174 41.21 -12.90 3.87
N GLN A 175 39.96 -13.32 3.97
CA GLN A 175 39.53 -14.64 3.48
C GLN A 175 39.67 -14.74 1.95
N THR A 176 39.30 -13.68 1.22
CA THR A 176 39.42 -13.63 -0.25
C THR A 176 40.88 -13.68 -0.68
N TYR A 177 41.76 -12.99 0.03
CA TYR A 177 43.20 -13.04 -0.20
C TYR A 177 43.73 -14.46 -0.01
N VAL A 178 43.42 -15.12 1.11
CA VAL A 178 43.83 -16.51 1.38
C VAL A 178 43.31 -17.46 0.30
N ALA A 179 42.02 -17.38 -0.06
CA ALA A 179 41.43 -18.23 -1.10
C ALA A 179 42.06 -17.98 -2.48
N THR A 180 42.36 -16.72 -2.82
CA THR A 180 43.02 -16.37 -4.09
C THR A 180 44.44 -16.92 -4.13
N ASN A 181 45.19 -16.90 -3.01
CA ASN A 181 46.52 -17.53 -2.95
C ASN A 181 46.44 -19.05 -3.17
N PHE A 182 45.44 -19.73 -2.60
CA PHE A 182 45.23 -21.15 -2.90
C PHE A 182 44.88 -21.38 -4.37
N MET A 183 44.06 -20.51 -4.98
CA MET A 183 43.76 -20.61 -6.42
C MET A 183 45.00 -20.40 -7.29
N ILE A 184 45.89 -19.47 -6.92
CA ILE A 184 47.18 -19.27 -7.62
C ILE A 184 48.01 -20.55 -7.60
N ALA A 185 48.07 -21.27 -6.47
CA ALA A 185 48.83 -22.50 -6.34
C ALA A 185 48.27 -23.67 -7.17
N VAL A 186 47.01 -23.61 -7.58
CA VAL A 186 46.37 -24.62 -8.43
C VAL A 186 46.60 -24.34 -9.92
N LEU A 187 46.83 -23.08 -10.30
CA LEU A 187 47.01 -22.69 -11.70
C LEU A 187 48.39 -23.09 -12.24
N PRO A 188 48.48 -23.63 -13.48
CA PRO A 188 49.74 -24.13 -14.04
C PRO A 188 50.86 -23.09 -14.07
N TYR A 189 50.53 -21.83 -14.42
CA TYR A 189 51.51 -20.75 -14.52
C TYR A 189 51.47 -19.77 -13.34
N HIS A 190 50.83 -20.17 -12.24
CA HIS A 190 50.81 -19.42 -10.98
C HIS A 190 50.39 -17.94 -11.12
N GLY A 191 49.44 -17.64 -12.03
CA GLY A 191 48.90 -16.30 -12.22
C GLY A 191 49.78 -15.36 -13.04
N ARG A 192 50.74 -15.88 -13.82
CA ARG A 192 51.63 -15.05 -14.64
C ARG A 192 51.07 -14.72 -16.02
N GLN A 193 50.17 -15.54 -16.54
CA GLN A 193 49.57 -15.31 -17.86
C GLN A 193 48.40 -14.32 -17.76
N PRO A 194 48.17 -13.46 -18.78
CA PRO A 194 47.07 -12.50 -18.77
C PRO A 194 45.69 -13.14 -18.56
N LEU A 195 45.46 -14.34 -19.12
CA LEU A 195 44.22 -15.08 -18.96
C LEU A 195 44.03 -15.57 -17.51
N GLU A 196 45.09 -16.10 -16.89
CA GLU A 196 45.06 -16.52 -15.48
C GLU A 196 44.81 -15.34 -14.54
N ILE A 197 45.40 -14.17 -14.82
CA ILE A 197 45.14 -12.94 -14.06
C ILE A 197 43.66 -12.55 -14.18
N ALA A 198 43.08 -12.61 -15.39
CA ALA A 198 41.66 -12.33 -15.59
C ALA A 198 40.76 -13.32 -14.82
N MET A 199 41.10 -14.61 -14.82
CA MET A 199 40.38 -15.63 -14.04
C MET A 199 40.50 -15.39 -12.53
N LEU A 200 41.69 -15.07 -12.03
CA LEU A 200 41.93 -14.77 -10.61
C LEU A 200 41.19 -13.52 -10.15
N ALA A 201 41.12 -12.48 -10.98
CA ALA A 201 40.35 -11.29 -10.70
C ALA A 201 38.85 -11.61 -10.58
N LEU A 202 38.30 -12.37 -11.54
CA LEU A 202 36.90 -12.79 -11.50
C LEU A 202 36.63 -13.69 -10.28
N PHE A 203 37.54 -14.62 -9.98
CA PHE A 203 37.48 -15.47 -8.81
C PHE A 203 37.45 -14.65 -7.52
N ALA A 204 38.36 -13.69 -7.35
CA ALA A 204 38.43 -12.85 -6.15
C ALA A 204 37.13 -12.05 -5.94
N VAL A 205 36.56 -11.49 -7.01
CA VAL A 205 35.28 -10.75 -6.93
C VAL A 205 34.13 -11.68 -6.54
N LEU A 206 33.99 -12.82 -7.20
CA LEU A 206 32.91 -13.77 -6.93
C LEU A 206 33.05 -14.41 -5.53
N PHE A 207 34.27 -14.75 -5.13
CA PHE A 207 34.55 -15.32 -3.82
C PHE A 207 34.35 -14.29 -2.71
N GLY A 208 34.74 -13.03 -2.92
CA GLY A 208 34.48 -11.95 -1.98
C GLY A 208 32.99 -11.75 -1.70
N TRP A 209 32.15 -11.85 -2.73
CA TRP A 209 30.69 -11.84 -2.56
C TRP A 209 30.18 -13.00 -1.71
N ILE A 210 30.69 -14.22 -1.94
CA ILE A 210 30.34 -15.40 -1.13
C ILE A 210 30.82 -15.24 0.32
N SER A 211 32.04 -14.72 0.52
CA SER A 211 32.63 -14.45 1.84
C SER A 211 31.80 -13.44 2.63
N ALA A 212 31.27 -12.39 1.98
CA ALA A 212 30.38 -11.44 2.63
C ALA A 212 29.11 -12.11 3.19
N GLY A 213 28.51 -13.02 2.40
CA GLY A 213 27.38 -13.83 2.84
C GLY A 213 27.73 -14.76 4.01
N PHE A 214 28.90 -15.42 3.94
CA PHE A 214 29.39 -16.31 4.98
C PHE A 214 29.58 -15.58 6.32
N TRP A 215 30.32 -14.48 6.35
CA TRP A 215 30.55 -13.71 7.59
C TRP A 215 29.27 -13.10 8.16
N THR A 216 28.34 -12.69 7.30
CA THR A 216 27.01 -12.24 7.71
C THR A 216 26.24 -13.37 8.39
N ALA A 217 26.25 -14.58 7.85
CA ALA A 217 25.62 -15.74 8.46
C ALA A 217 26.26 -16.12 9.81
N ILE A 218 27.60 -16.09 9.90
CA ILE A 218 28.34 -16.37 11.15
C ILE A 218 28.01 -15.32 12.22
N ALA A 219 28.01 -14.03 11.88
CA ALA A 219 27.63 -12.97 12.81
C ALA A 219 26.21 -13.18 13.33
N GLY A 220 25.25 -13.46 12.42
CA GLY A 220 23.88 -13.76 12.78
C GLY A 220 23.72 -15.00 13.68
N PHE A 221 24.49 -16.06 13.42
CA PHE A 221 24.53 -17.26 14.24
C PHE A 221 25.03 -16.97 15.66
N VAL A 222 26.18 -16.30 15.78
CA VAL A 222 26.77 -15.91 17.07
C VAL A 222 25.82 -15.00 17.85
N LEU A 223 25.19 -14.02 17.18
CA LEU A 223 24.22 -13.13 17.82
C LEU A 223 23.01 -13.89 18.36
N GLN A 224 22.47 -14.85 17.61
CA GLN A 224 21.33 -15.64 18.10
C GLN A 224 21.72 -16.50 19.30
N LEU A 225 22.94 -17.06 19.33
CA LEU A 225 23.45 -17.78 20.50
C LEU A 225 23.62 -16.88 21.72
N LEU A 226 24.08 -15.63 21.52
CA LEU A 226 24.34 -14.67 22.59
C LEU A 226 23.09 -13.87 23.02
N GLY A 227 21.90 -14.20 22.50
CA GLY A 227 20.64 -13.56 22.90
C GLY A 227 20.31 -12.24 22.19
N GLY A 228 20.95 -11.96 21.06
CA GLY A 228 20.65 -10.84 20.15
C GLY A 228 21.57 -9.62 20.27
N ASP A 229 21.38 -8.64 19.38
CA ASP A 229 22.15 -7.38 19.41
C ASP A 229 21.58 -6.39 20.43
N ARG A 230 22.44 -5.80 21.26
CA ARG A 230 22.06 -4.75 22.23
C ARG A 230 21.52 -3.49 21.56
N TYR A 231 21.95 -3.21 20.33
CA TYR A 231 21.50 -2.04 19.56
C TYR A 231 20.29 -2.34 18.68
N ALA A 232 19.69 -3.54 18.79
CA ALA A 232 18.51 -3.85 18.00
C ALA A 232 17.33 -2.96 18.39
N ILE A 233 16.75 -2.28 17.39
CA ILE A 233 15.55 -1.44 17.56
C ILE A 233 14.42 -2.27 18.18
N SER A 234 14.33 -3.56 17.85
CA SER A 234 13.35 -4.48 18.44
C SER A 234 13.43 -4.62 19.97
N ARG A 235 14.56 -4.25 20.60
CA ARG A 235 14.76 -4.27 22.05
C ARG A 235 14.49 -2.94 22.75
N THR A 236 14.22 -1.88 21.99
CA THR A 236 14.00 -0.52 22.53
C THR A 236 12.61 -0.32 23.13
N THR A 237 11.69 -1.28 22.91
CA THR A 237 10.32 -1.19 23.41
C THR A 237 9.89 -2.48 24.10
N SER A 238 9.07 -2.32 25.14
CA SER A 238 8.36 -3.41 25.78
C SER A 238 7.08 -3.71 25.00
N ALA A 239 6.65 -4.97 24.98
CA ALA A 239 5.35 -5.36 24.41
C ALA A 239 4.16 -4.62 25.06
N ALA A 240 4.33 -4.08 26.26
CA ALA A 240 3.32 -3.36 27.03
C ALA A 240 3.51 -1.83 27.04
N ALA A 241 4.40 -1.27 26.20
CA ALA A 241 4.58 0.18 26.13
C ALA A 241 3.25 0.88 25.74
N PRO A 242 2.84 1.95 26.46
CA PRO A 242 1.65 2.71 26.12
C PRO A 242 1.83 3.39 24.77
N ILE A 243 0.75 3.47 24.00
CA ILE A 243 0.71 4.11 22.68
C ILE A 243 -0.17 5.35 22.82
N ASP A 244 0.34 6.50 22.37
CA ASP A 244 -0.45 7.73 22.36
C ASP A 244 -1.67 7.60 21.45
N ALA A 245 -2.84 8.08 21.90
CA ALA A 245 -4.08 7.98 21.14
C ALA A 245 -4.04 8.74 19.79
N SER A 246 -3.15 9.73 19.65
CA SER A 246 -2.94 10.47 18.42
C SER A 246 -1.96 9.80 17.45
N ALA A 247 -1.37 8.65 17.80
CA ALA A 247 -0.44 7.89 16.97
C ALA A 247 -1.12 7.15 15.81
N ARG A 248 -2.00 7.85 15.08
CA ARG A 248 -2.73 7.30 13.93
C ARG A 248 -1.75 6.88 12.84
N THR A 249 -1.99 5.69 12.31
CA THR A 249 -1.12 5.01 11.36
C THR A 249 -1.90 4.62 10.11
N ALA A 250 -1.43 5.07 8.95
CA ALA A 250 -2.00 4.68 7.68
C ALA A 250 -1.39 3.36 7.20
N VAL A 251 -2.21 2.32 7.01
CA VAL A 251 -1.82 1.09 6.32
C VAL A 251 -2.17 1.27 4.85
N VAL A 252 -1.18 1.50 3.99
CA VAL A 252 -1.39 1.77 2.57
C VAL A 252 -1.05 0.55 1.73
N MET A 253 -1.96 0.15 0.85
CA MET A 253 -1.85 -1.01 -0.04
C MET A 253 -2.01 -0.56 -1.49
N PRO A 254 -0.91 -0.26 -2.21
CA PRO A 254 -0.96 0.05 -3.64
C PRO A 254 -1.26 -1.21 -4.45
N ILE A 255 -2.24 -1.10 -5.37
CA ILE A 255 -2.67 -2.17 -6.26
C ILE A 255 -2.67 -1.68 -7.72
N ARG A 256 -2.35 -2.57 -8.66
CA ARG A 256 -2.48 -2.43 -10.11
C ARG A 256 -2.80 -3.79 -10.76
N ASN A 257 -4.05 -3.99 -11.17
CA ASN A 257 -4.53 -5.16 -11.92
C ASN A 257 -4.21 -6.52 -11.23
N GLU A 258 -4.12 -6.57 -9.90
CA GLU A 258 -3.99 -7.83 -9.17
C GLU A 258 -5.32 -8.58 -9.07
N ASP A 259 -5.25 -9.83 -8.60
CA ASP A 259 -6.42 -10.61 -8.24
C ASP A 259 -7.18 -9.94 -7.08
N VAL A 260 -8.34 -9.37 -7.40
CA VAL A 260 -9.18 -8.61 -6.47
C VAL A 260 -9.59 -9.46 -5.28
N ALA A 261 -9.98 -10.72 -5.49
CA ALA A 261 -10.43 -11.60 -4.42
C ALA A 261 -9.31 -11.85 -3.41
N ARG A 262 -8.09 -12.13 -3.89
CA ARG A 262 -6.92 -12.35 -3.05
C ARG A 262 -6.53 -11.10 -2.25
N VAL A 263 -6.50 -9.94 -2.89
CA VAL A 263 -6.14 -8.67 -2.24
C VAL A 263 -7.10 -8.35 -1.11
N PHE A 264 -8.41 -8.36 -1.39
CA PHE A 264 -9.40 -8.00 -0.37
C PHE A 264 -9.58 -9.08 0.70
N ALA A 265 -9.35 -10.36 0.40
CA ALA A 265 -9.26 -11.41 1.41
C ALA A 265 -8.05 -11.20 2.35
N GLY A 266 -6.89 -10.84 1.79
CA GLY A 266 -5.69 -10.51 2.56
C GLY A 266 -5.91 -9.29 3.45
N LEU A 267 -6.49 -8.22 2.89
CA LEU A 267 -6.82 -7.00 3.65
C LEU A 267 -7.83 -7.28 4.77
N ARG A 268 -8.86 -8.08 4.51
CA ARG A 268 -9.82 -8.52 5.52
C ARG A 268 -9.14 -9.26 6.66
N ALA A 269 -8.24 -10.20 6.34
CA ALA A 269 -7.52 -10.96 7.35
C ALA A 269 -6.64 -10.06 8.24
N ILE A 270 -6.00 -9.04 7.64
CA ILE A 270 -5.24 -8.03 8.39
C ILE A 270 -6.18 -7.24 9.31
N TYR A 271 -7.28 -6.71 8.79
CA TYR A 271 -8.25 -5.91 9.54
C TYR A 271 -8.81 -6.68 10.74
N GLU A 272 -9.30 -7.90 10.52
CA GLU A 272 -9.84 -8.76 11.59
C GLU A 272 -8.74 -9.13 12.61
N SER A 273 -7.49 -9.29 12.18
CA SER A 273 -6.38 -9.52 13.10
C SER A 273 -6.05 -8.30 13.95
N VAL A 274 -6.13 -7.09 13.39
CA VAL A 274 -5.98 -5.83 14.14
C VAL A 274 -7.14 -5.64 15.12
N ALA A 275 -8.36 -6.00 14.72
CA ALA A 275 -9.53 -6.00 15.59
C ALA A 275 -9.34 -6.91 16.81
N ARG A 276 -8.87 -8.15 16.60
CA ARG A 276 -8.52 -9.07 17.69
C ARG A 276 -7.42 -8.55 18.61
N ALA A 277 -6.44 -7.83 18.04
CA ALA A 277 -5.38 -7.16 18.78
C ALA A 277 -5.82 -5.82 19.43
N GLN A 278 -7.11 -5.46 19.35
CA GLN A 278 -7.70 -4.21 19.88
C GLN A 278 -7.00 -2.94 19.35
N GLY A 279 -6.49 -2.99 18.13
CA GLY A 279 -5.69 -1.91 17.53
C GLY A 279 -6.45 -0.97 16.58
N LEU A 280 -7.73 -1.24 16.28
CA LEU A 280 -8.46 -0.53 15.20
C LEU A 280 -8.50 1.00 15.35
N ALA A 281 -8.48 1.52 16.59
CA ALA A 281 -8.45 2.96 16.84
C ALA A 281 -7.19 3.66 16.29
N TYR A 282 -6.10 2.91 16.09
CA TYR A 282 -4.81 3.44 15.63
C TYR A 282 -4.58 3.30 14.13
N PHE A 283 -5.35 2.47 13.42
CA PHE A 283 -5.06 2.11 12.03
C PHE A 283 -6.22 2.45 11.10
N ASP A 284 -5.88 3.11 9.99
CA ASP A 284 -6.77 3.25 8.85
C ASP A 284 -6.13 2.64 7.61
N PHE A 285 -6.93 1.95 6.81
CA PHE A 285 -6.50 1.14 5.69
C PHE A 285 -6.82 1.83 4.38
N PHE A 286 -5.86 1.88 3.45
CA PHE A 286 -6.01 2.54 2.17
C PHE A 286 -5.65 1.61 1.03
N VAL A 287 -6.64 1.29 0.18
CA VAL A 287 -6.41 0.62 -1.10
C VAL A 287 -6.19 1.69 -2.17
N LEU A 288 -4.97 1.75 -2.70
CA LEU A 288 -4.55 2.76 -3.68
C LEU A 288 -4.42 2.15 -5.07
N SER A 289 -5.48 2.22 -5.87
CA SER A 289 -5.57 1.59 -7.18
C SER A 289 -4.95 2.42 -8.32
N ASP A 290 -4.10 1.74 -9.09
CA ASP A 290 -3.51 2.12 -10.38
C ASP A 290 -4.08 1.29 -11.55
N THR A 291 -5.14 0.52 -11.30
CA THR A 291 -5.71 -0.43 -12.25
C THR A 291 -6.15 0.28 -13.54
N SER A 292 -5.70 -0.29 -14.67
CA SER A 292 -5.98 0.23 -16.00
C SER A 292 -7.25 -0.37 -16.58
N ASP A 293 -7.56 -1.61 -16.24
CA ASP A 293 -8.72 -2.34 -16.75
C ASP A 293 -10.04 -1.88 -16.10
N PRO A 294 -11.04 -1.43 -16.88
CA PRO A 294 -12.33 -0.98 -16.32
C PRO A 294 -13.08 -2.07 -15.54
N ASN A 295 -13.06 -3.33 -16.00
CA ASN A 295 -13.79 -4.41 -15.34
C ASN A 295 -13.19 -4.70 -13.96
N THR A 296 -11.87 -4.76 -13.88
CA THR A 296 -11.15 -4.93 -12.61
C THR A 296 -11.43 -3.77 -11.66
N ARG A 297 -11.54 -2.52 -12.13
CA ARG A 297 -11.92 -1.38 -11.27
C ARG A 297 -13.31 -1.52 -10.67
N VAL A 298 -14.27 -2.04 -11.44
CA VAL A 298 -15.63 -2.29 -10.92
C VAL A 298 -15.58 -3.38 -9.85
N ALA A 299 -14.83 -4.47 -10.10
CA ALA A 299 -14.62 -5.53 -9.13
C ALA A 299 -13.93 -5.02 -7.85
N GLU A 300 -12.94 -4.13 -7.96
CA GLU A 300 -12.27 -3.51 -6.80
C GLU A 300 -13.22 -2.69 -5.94
N ILE A 301 -14.10 -1.90 -6.56
CA ILE A 301 -15.10 -1.09 -5.84
C ILE A 301 -16.11 -2.00 -5.13
N ASP A 302 -16.60 -3.03 -5.82
CA ASP A 302 -17.55 -3.99 -5.25
C ASP A 302 -16.91 -4.78 -4.08
N ALA A 303 -15.67 -5.23 -4.24
CA ALA A 303 -14.93 -5.93 -3.19
C ALA A 303 -14.62 -5.03 -1.98
N TRP A 304 -14.24 -3.77 -2.20
CA TRP A 304 -14.07 -2.80 -1.12
C TRP A 304 -15.37 -2.56 -0.37
N HIS A 305 -16.47 -2.40 -1.10
CA HIS A 305 -17.78 -2.17 -0.52
C HIS A 305 -18.26 -3.39 0.29
N ALA A 306 -18.10 -4.60 -0.25
CA ALA A 306 -18.39 -5.86 0.44
C ALA A 306 -17.53 -6.02 1.72
N LEU A 307 -16.25 -5.67 1.65
CA LEU A 307 -15.36 -5.66 2.82
C LEU A 307 -15.87 -4.70 3.89
N CYS A 308 -16.16 -3.45 3.54
CA CYS A 308 -16.65 -2.45 4.49
C CYS A 308 -17.90 -2.92 5.22
N ARG A 309 -18.88 -3.49 4.51
CA ARG A 309 -20.08 -4.05 5.15
C ARG A 309 -19.79 -5.25 6.06
N ALA A 310 -18.84 -6.10 5.67
CA ALA A 310 -18.54 -7.32 6.42
C ALA A 310 -17.84 -7.05 7.76
N VAL A 311 -17.08 -5.96 7.87
CA VAL A 311 -16.26 -5.64 9.05
C VAL A 311 -16.64 -4.31 9.73
N ASP A 312 -17.77 -3.72 9.30
CA ASP A 312 -18.17 -2.35 9.65
C ASP A 312 -17.03 -1.33 9.47
N GLY A 313 -16.32 -1.47 8.35
CA GLY A 313 -15.08 -0.75 8.06
C GLY A 313 -15.29 0.63 7.43
N PHE A 314 -16.52 1.12 7.32
CA PHE A 314 -16.77 2.45 6.76
C PHE A 314 -16.12 3.51 7.66
N GLY A 315 -15.32 4.39 7.06
CA GLY A 315 -14.53 5.38 7.80
C GLY A 315 -13.16 4.90 8.29
N HIS A 316 -12.86 3.61 8.17
CA HIS A 316 -11.55 3.02 8.47
C HIS A 316 -10.89 2.35 7.27
N VAL A 317 -11.66 1.88 6.29
CA VAL A 317 -11.17 1.26 5.06
C VAL A 317 -11.52 2.14 3.88
N PHE A 318 -10.50 2.70 3.23
CA PHE A 318 -10.62 3.66 2.15
C PHE A 318 -10.17 3.05 0.83
N TYR A 319 -10.86 3.42 -0.25
CA TYR A 319 -10.52 3.04 -1.61
C TYR A 319 -10.37 4.27 -2.50
N ARG A 320 -9.27 4.30 -3.24
CA ARG A 320 -8.90 5.41 -4.10
C ARG A 320 -8.29 4.90 -5.39
N TRP A 321 -8.91 5.21 -6.51
CA TRP A 321 -8.34 5.06 -7.85
C TRP A 321 -7.81 6.40 -8.39
N ARG A 322 -6.69 6.40 -9.13
CA ARG A 322 -6.23 7.59 -9.86
C ARG A 322 -6.25 7.43 -11.38
N GLN A 323 -6.69 8.50 -12.04
CA GLN A 323 -6.67 8.61 -13.49
C GLN A 323 -5.25 8.79 -14.05
N HIS A 324 -4.46 9.68 -13.44
CA HIS A 324 -3.08 9.98 -13.89
C HIS A 324 -2.04 9.15 -13.13
N ARG A 325 -1.49 8.13 -13.80
CA ARG A 325 -0.56 7.14 -13.21
C ARG A 325 0.91 7.55 -13.34
N ILE A 326 1.26 8.71 -12.78
CA ILE A 326 2.64 9.21 -12.79
C ILE A 326 3.48 8.41 -11.78
N LYS A 327 4.69 8.00 -12.16
CA LYS A 327 5.69 7.32 -11.30
C LYS A 327 5.22 6.01 -10.63
N ARG A 328 4.24 5.29 -11.20
CA ARG A 328 3.79 3.95 -10.72
C ARG A 328 3.58 3.92 -9.19
N LYS A 329 4.01 2.86 -8.48
CA LYS A 329 3.87 2.67 -7.02
C LYS A 329 4.38 3.86 -6.20
N SER A 330 5.58 4.37 -6.48
CA SER A 330 6.14 5.51 -5.73
C SER A 330 5.35 6.79 -5.93
N GLY A 331 4.85 7.04 -7.14
CA GLY A 331 3.97 8.17 -7.40
C GLY A 331 2.59 8.02 -6.74
N ASN A 332 2.11 6.80 -6.57
CA ASN A 332 0.83 6.53 -5.91
C ASN A 332 0.91 6.85 -4.41
N ILE A 333 1.97 6.35 -3.76
CA ILE A 333 2.30 6.65 -2.36
C ILE A 333 2.56 8.15 -2.18
N ALA A 334 3.28 8.79 -3.11
CA ALA A 334 3.51 10.23 -3.07
C ALA A 334 2.20 11.03 -3.17
N ASP A 335 1.25 10.65 -4.02
CA ASP A 335 -0.04 11.34 -4.06
C ASP A 335 -0.83 11.14 -2.76
N PHE A 336 -0.78 9.95 -2.16
CA PHE A 336 -1.35 9.71 -0.82
C PHE A 336 -0.75 10.67 0.22
N CYS A 337 0.58 10.73 0.31
CA CYS A 337 1.28 11.59 1.28
C CYS A 337 0.92 13.07 1.10
N ARG A 338 0.81 13.54 -0.15
CA ARG A 338 0.37 14.91 -0.48
C ARG A 338 -1.05 15.24 -0.02
N ARG A 339 -1.97 14.26 -0.06
CA ARG A 339 -3.40 14.49 0.15
C ARG A 339 -3.89 14.20 1.56
N TRP A 340 -3.33 13.17 2.20
CA TRP A 340 -3.79 12.66 3.49
C TRP A 340 -2.66 12.35 4.46
N GLY A 341 -1.39 12.40 4.03
CA GLY A 341 -0.24 12.06 4.88
C GLY A 341 -0.20 12.82 6.20
N ARG A 342 -0.64 14.08 6.22
CA ARG A 342 -0.71 14.91 7.45
C ARG A 342 -1.66 14.38 8.53
N ASN A 343 -2.65 13.57 8.16
CA ASN A 343 -3.60 13.02 9.12
C ASN A 343 -3.03 11.85 9.93
N TYR A 344 -1.85 11.36 9.55
CA TYR A 344 -1.23 10.17 10.10
C TYR A 344 0.19 10.49 10.58
N ARG A 345 0.51 10.05 11.78
CA ARG A 345 1.88 10.15 12.32
C ARG A 345 2.80 9.14 11.64
N TYR A 346 2.28 7.95 11.37
CA TYR A 346 3.03 6.85 10.77
C TYR A 346 2.35 6.29 9.52
N MET A 347 3.13 5.59 8.70
CA MET A 347 2.64 4.92 7.50
C MET A 347 3.30 3.56 7.37
N VAL A 348 2.48 2.51 7.22
CA VAL A 348 2.92 1.15 6.90
C VAL A 348 2.56 0.88 5.45
N VAL A 349 3.58 0.67 4.60
CA VAL A 349 3.38 0.33 3.20
C VAL A 349 3.32 -1.19 3.05
N MET A 350 2.19 -1.69 2.57
CA MET A 350 1.92 -3.10 2.32
C MET A 350 1.86 -3.36 0.82
N ASP A 351 2.46 -4.47 0.38
CA ASP A 351 2.30 -4.96 -0.99
C ASP A 351 0.99 -5.75 -1.10
N ALA A 352 0.40 -5.80 -2.30
CA ALA A 352 -0.90 -6.44 -2.56
C ALA A 352 -0.94 -7.94 -2.24
N ASP A 353 0.23 -8.59 -2.20
CA ASP A 353 0.40 -10.01 -1.88
C ASP A 353 0.89 -10.27 -0.45
N SER A 354 1.04 -9.22 0.35
CA SER A 354 1.56 -9.29 1.71
C SER A 354 0.44 -9.27 2.75
N VAL A 355 0.53 -10.17 3.71
CA VAL A 355 -0.33 -10.21 4.89
C VAL A 355 0.52 -10.09 6.14
N MET A 356 0.02 -9.36 7.14
CA MET A 356 0.69 -9.12 8.41
C MET A 356 -0.33 -9.29 9.54
N SER A 357 0.10 -9.88 10.65
CA SER A 357 -0.77 -10.03 11.82
C SER A 357 -0.97 -8.68 12.53
N GLY A 358 -2.09 -8.54 13.21
CA GLY A 358 -2.39 -7.34 13.99
C GLY A 358 -1.38 -7.10 15.12
N GLU A 359 -0.86 -8.17 15.74
CA GLU A 359 0.17 -8.07 16.77
C GLU A 359 1.47 -7.48 16.21
N CYS A 360 1.85 -7.86 14.99
CA CYS A 360 3.03 -7.33 14.31
C CYS A 360 2.84 -5.83 13.98
N LEU A 361 1.67 -5.43 13.49
CA LEU A 361 1.35 -4.01 13.26
C LEU A 361 1.39 -3.19 14.55
N MET A 362 0.81 -3.69 15.64
CA MET A 362 0.87 -3.05 16.96
C MET A 362 2.31 -2.97 17.48
N GLN A 363 3.12 -4.00 17.26
CA GLN A 363 4.54 -3.98 17.61
C GLN A 363 5.32 -2.94 16.80
N LEU A 364 5.07 -2.84 15.50
CA LEU A 364 5.66 -1.80 14.65
C LEU A 364 5.29 -0.40 15.15
N LEU A 365 4.02 -0.18 15.51
CA LEU A 365 3.57 1.09 16.08
C LEU A 365 4.32 1.43 17.37
N ARG A 366 4.45 0.48 18.30
CA ARG A 366 5.23 0.66 19.53
C ARG A 366 6.71 0.96 19.26
N LEU A 367 7.29 0.33 18.24
CA LEU A 367 8.68 0.59 17.84
C LEU A 367 8.85 1.99 17.25
N MET A 368 7.89 2.46 16.45
CA MET A 368 7.89 3.81 15.87
C MET A 368 7.68 4.89 16.94
N GLU A 369 6.84 4.63 17.95
CA GLU A 369 6.66 5.53 19.10
C GLU A 369 7.89 5.58 20.00
N ALA A 370 8.54 4.42 20.24
CA ALA A 370 9.76 4.36 21.04
C ALA A 370 10.99 4.97 20.35
N ASN A 371 10.97 5.06 19.01
CA ASN A 371 12.09 5.56 18.21
C ASN A 371 11.62 6.65 17.23
N PRO A 372 11.20 7.83 17.72
CA PRO A 372 10.69 8.89 16.85
C PRO A 372 11.72 9.42 15.84
N GLY A 373 13.02 9.27 16.11
CA GLY A 373 14.10 9.60 15.17
C GLY A 373 14.35 8.55 14.07
N ALA A 374 13.67 7.40 14.10
CA ALA A 374 13.81 6.36 13.08
C ALA A 374 12.97 6.69 11.84
N GLY A 375 13.61 6.99 10.70
CA GLY A 375 12.91 7.32 9.46
C GLY A 375 12.22 6.11 8.79
N ILE A 376 12.77 4.90 8.94
CA ILE A 376 12.23 3.67 8.35
C ILE A 376 12.49 2.51 9.33
N ILE A 377 11.46 1.70 9.58
CA ILE A 377 11.57 0.40 10.25
C ILE A 377 11.13 -0.68 9.26
N GLN A 378 11.99 -1.66 9.01
CA GLN A 378 11.74 -2.71 8.02
C GLN A 378 11.63 -4.08 8.69
N THR A 379 10.55 -4.79 8.40
CA THR A 379 10.37 -6.20 8.79
C THR A 379 11.04 -7.14 7.79
N ALA A 380 11.47 -8.32 8.25
CA ALA A 380 11.91 -9.39 7.37
C ALA A 380 10.70 -10.20 6.85
N PRO A 381 10.37 -10.13 5.55
CA PRO A 381 9.23 -10.86 5.00
C PRO A 381 9.48 -12.36 5.01
N ARG A 382 8.40 -13.15 5.16
CA ARG A 382 8.43 -14.61 5.07
C ARG A 382 7.56 -15.07 3.90
N ALA A 383 8.16 -15.80 2.96
CA ALA A 383 7.42 -16.44 1.88
C ALA A 383 6.48 -17.51 2.46
N MET A 384 5.23 -17.53 2.00
CA MET A 384 4.18 -18.47 2.41
C MET A 384 3.32 -18.88 1.21
N GLY A 385 2.63 -20.02 1.34
CA GLY A 385 1.57 -20.42 0.40
C GLY A 385 2.04 -20.67 -1.03
N ARG A 386 3.27 -21.18 -1.22
CA ARG A 386 3.79 -21.51 -2.56
C ARG A 386 3.60 -22.99 -2.87
N GLU A 387 3.11 -23.28 -4.08
CA GLU A 387 2.72 -24.65 -4.47
C GLU A 387 3.79 -25.38 -5.28
N THR A 388 4.59 -24.65 -6.07
CA THR A 388 5.62 -25.28 -6.92
C THR A 388 6.78 -25.81 -6.08
N MET A 389 7.39 -26.92 -6.51
CA MET A 389 8.53 -27.53 -5.81
C MET A 389 9.66 -26.53 -5.54
N TYR A 390 10.06 -25.78 -6.57
CA TYR A 390 11.09 -24.74 -6.45
C TYR A 390 10.72 -23.69 -5.40
N ALA A 391 9.48 -23.19 -5.43
CA ALA A 391 9.05 -22.17 -4.50
C ALA A 391 8.88 -22.70 -3.07
N ARG A 392 8.50 -23.97 -2.88
CA ARG A 392 8.52 -24.65 -1.57
C ARG A 392 9.94 -24.82 -1.04
N MET A 393 10.90 -25.17 -1.89
CA MET A 393 12.32 -25.26 -1.52
C MET A 393 12.85 -23.87 -1.09
N GLN A 394 12.54 -22.82 -1.85
CA GLN A 394 12.91 -21.45 -1.50
C GLN A 394 12.23 -20.98 -0.20
N GLN A 395 10.96 -21.33 0.01
CA GLN A 395 10.23 -21.05 1.25
C GLN A 395 10.87 -21.74 2.46
N PHE A 396 11.24 -23.01 2.32
CA PHE A 396 11.97 -23.75 3.36
C PHE A 396 13.32 -23.09 3.66
N ALA A 397 14.13 -22.83 2.63
CA ALA A 397 15.42 -22.18 2.77
C ALA A 397 15.31 -20.80 3.47
N THR A 398 14.33 -20.00 3.08
CA THR A 398 14.07 -18.68 3.70
C THR A 398 13.65 -18.83 5.16
N ARG A 399 12.92 -19.89 5.53
CA ARG A 399 12.49 -20.11 6.91
C ARG A 399 13.61 -20.61 7.80
N VAL A 400 14.53 -21.42 7.29
CA VAL A 400 15.67 -21.98 8.04
C VAL A 400 16.82 -20.97 8.12
N TYR A 401 17.26 -20.42 6.99
CA TYR A 401 18.43 -19.54 6.93
C TYR A 401 18.08 -18.07 7.14
N GLY A 402 16.84 -17.66 6.87
CA GLY A 402 16.41 -16.25 6.91
C GLY A 402 16.66 -15.55 8.25
N PRO A 403 16.32 -16.15 9.41
CA PRO A 403 16.61 -15.53 10.70
C PRO A 403 18.10 -15.27 10.93
N LEU A 404 18.97 -16.20 10.52
CA LEU A 404 20.43 -16.05 10.65
C LEU A 404 20.93 -14.87 9.81
N PHE A 405 20.57 -14.85 8.52
CA PHE A 405 20.97 -13.76 7.64
C PHE A 405 20.37 -12.41 8.05
N THR A 406 19.13 -12.39 8.55
CA THR A 406 18.47 -11.14 9.01
C THR A 406 19.17 -10.59 10.25
N ALA A 407 19.51 -11.44 11.22
CA ALA A 407 20.25 -11.03 12.41
C ALA A 407 21.66 -10.50 12.04
N GLY A 408 22.34 -11.16 11.11
CA GLY A 408 23.64 -10.72 10.60
C GLY A 408 23.57 -9.39 9.85
N LEU A 409 22.61 -9.23 8.94
CA LEU A 409 22.42 -7.99 8.19
C LEU A 409 22.06 -6.81 9.10
N HIS A 410 21.28 -7.07 10.16
CA HIS A 410 20.96 -6.06 11.17
C HIS A 410 22.18 -5.65 12.02
N PHE A 411 23.16 -6.54 12.19
CA PHE A 411 24.32 -6.28 13.05
C PHE A 411 25.30 -5.25 12.46
N TRP A 412 25.48 -5.30 11.15
CA TRP A 412 26.39 -4.42 10.39
C TRP A 412 25.82 -3.00 10.23
#